data_AF-A0A8X6RYN7-F1
#
_entry.id   AF-A0A8X6RYN7-F1
#
_cell.length_a   1.000
_cell.length_b   1.000
_cell.length_c   1.000
_cell.angle_alpha   90.00
_cell.angle_beta   90.00
_cell.angle_gamma   90.00
#
_symmetry.space_group_name_H-M   'P 1'
#
loop_
_entity.id
_entity.type
_entity.pdbx_description
1 polymer ?
#
loop_
_entity_poly.entity_id
_entity_poly.type
_entity_poly.pdbx_seq_one_letter_code
_entity_poly.pdbx_strand_id
1 'polypeptide(L)'
;MQGPNENILNSTDKLVGFKKQITLWKNKAQDCNLEKFESVPKDSYKTIKLIVVDHLTTLEERIIHYFPKLDIKKFDWVRNPFLITYTSVFDLTLNEEEELSHFAFQ
;
A
#
# COMPACT_ATOMS: atom_id res chain seq x y z
N MET A 1 14.52 -17.13 0.71
CA MET A 1 13.99 -18.04 1.75
C MET A 1 12.87 -17.30 2.47
N GLN A 2 11.62 -17.66 2.23
CA GLN A 2 10.50 -17.16 3.02
C GLN A 2 10.56 -17.82 4.40
N GLY A 3 10.55 -17.01 5.46
CA GLY A 3 10.52 -17.52 6.84
C GLY A 3 9.18 -18.23 7.13
N PRO A 4 9.10 -18.96 8.26
CA PRO A 4 7.84 -19.53 8.72
C PRO A 4 6.76 -18.44 8.80
N ASN A 5 5.56 -18.71 8.27
CA ASN A 5 4.40 -17.79 8.23
C ASN A 5 4.54 -16.53 7.34
N GLU A 6 5.55 -16.47 6.49
CA GLU A 6 5.69 -15.39 5.50
C GLU A 6 5.25 -15.88 4.12
N ASN A 7 4.28 -15.19 3.50
CA ASN A 7 3.87 -15.44 2.13
C ASN A 7 4.01 -14.15 1.29
N ILE A 8 3.88 -14.30 -0.03
CA ILE A 8 4.06 -13.18 -0.96
C ILE A 8 3.08 -12.02 -0.70
N LEU A 9 1.86 -12.34 -0.25
CA LEU A 9 0.84 -11.35 0.06
C LEU A 9 1.28 -10.53 1.29
N ASN A 10 1.61 -11.19 2.39
CA ASN A 10 2.04 -10.53 3.63
C ASN A 10 3.31 -9.70 3.43
N SER A 11 4.29 -10.22 2.68
CA SER A 11 5.51 -9.48 2.35
C SER A 11 5.23 -8.26 1.48
N THR A 12 4.29 -8.37 0.53
CA THR A 12 3.90 -7.24 -0.32
C THR A 12 3.19 -6.16 0.50
N ASP A 13 2.29 -6.52 1.42
CA ASP A 13 1.65 -5.55 2.32
C ASP A 13 2.67 -4.80 3.17
N LYS A 14 3.66 -5.51 3.72
CA LYS A 14 4.75 -4.90 4.48
C LYS A 14 5.53 -3.90 3.63
N LEU A 15 5.86 -4.24 2.39
CA LEU A 15 6.55 -3.33 1.47
C LEU A 15 5.70 -2.13 1.08
N VAL A 16 4.41 -2.32 0.80
CA VAL A 16 3.46 -1.24 0.52
C VAL A 16 3.31 -0.31 1.73
N GLY A 17 3.19 -0.88 2.92
CA GLY A 17 3.14 -0.14 4.18
C GLY A 17 4.43 0.63 4.46
N PHE A 18 5.59 0.01 4.22
CA PHE A 18 6.89 0.66 4.37
C PHE A 18 7.08 1.80 3.36
N LYS A 19 6.67 1.62 2.10
CA LYS A 19 6.65 2.69 1.10
C LYS A 19 5.83 3.89 1.58
N LYS A 20 4.62 3.65 2.11
CA LYS A 20 3.77 4.72 2.70
C LYS A 20 4.47 5.44 3.85
N GLN A 21 5.19 4.72 4.71
CA GLN A 21 5.97 5.32 5.80
C GLN A 21 7.10 6.19 5.27
N ILE A 22 7.84 5.76 4.24
CA ILE A 22 8.89 6.57 3.60
C ILE A 22 8.31 7.86 3.03
N THR A 23 7.19 7.79 2.31
CA THR A 23 6.51 8.99 1.79
C THR A 23 6.11 9.93 2.92
N LEU A 24 5.55 9.42 4.02
CA LEU A 24 5.19 10.20 5.19
C LEU A 24 6.42 10.88 5.83
N TRP A 25 7.49 10.13 6.06
CA TRP A 25 8.73 10.66 6.67
C TRP A 25 9.40 11.69 5.77
N LYS A 26 9.35 11.50 4.44
CA LYS A 26 9.88 12.47 3.47
C LYS A 26 9.15 13.80 3.58
N ASN A 27 7.80 13.76 3.60
CA ASN A 27 6.98 14.96 3.75
C ASN A 27 7.25 15.66 5.09
N LYS A 28 7.35 14.91 6.20
CA LYS A 28 7.69 15.48 7.50
C LYS A 28 9.10 16.07 7.53
N ALA A 29 10.08 15.43 6.89
CA ALA A 29 11.43 15.95 6.77
C ALA A 29 11.45 17.28 5.98
N GLN A 30 10.62 17.43 4.95
CA GLN A 30 10.44 18.71 4.24
C GLN A 30 9.92 19.83 5.15
N ASP A 31 9.12 19.51 6.18
CA ASP A 31 8.68 20.44 7.22
C ASP A 31 9.70 20.61 8.37
N CYS A 32 10.94 20.11 8.19
CA CYS A 32 11.98 20.09 9.21
C CYS A 32 11.60 19.27 10.46
N ASN A 33 10.66 18.32 10.33
CA ASN A 33 10.34 17.33 11.36
C ASN A 33 11.05 16.00 11.06
N LEU A 34 12.07 15.69 11.88
CA LEU A 34 12.82 14.43 11.83
C LEU A 34 12.61 13.56 13.08
N GLU A 35 11.46 13.67 13.76
CA GLU A 35 11.18 12.95 15.01
C GLU A 35 11.34 11.43 14.92
N LYS A 36 11.15 10.84 13.73
CA LYS A 36 11.36 9.41 13.54
C LYS A 36 12.84 8.99 13.51
N PHE A 37 13.74 9.95 13.34
CA PHE A 37 15.19 9.77 13.39
C PHE A 37 15.69 10.15 14.78
N GLU A 38 15.35 9.33 15.78
CA GLU A 38 15.58 9.61 17.21
C GLU A 38 17.06 9.87 17.56
N SER A 39 17.99 9.33 16.76
CA SER A 39 19.43 9.56 16.92
C SER A 39 19.90 10.94 16.47
N VAL A 40 19.03 11.73 15.82
CA VAL A 40 19.36 13.07 15.32
C VAL A 40 18.96 14.10 16.39
N PRO A 41 19.90 14.93 16.88
CA PRO A 41 19.55 16.05 17.75
C PRO A 41 18.66 17.06 17.03
N LYS A 42 17.64 17.60 17.70
CA LYS A 42 16.71 18.61 17.12
C LYS A 42 17.45 19.82 16.55
N ASP A 43 18.54 20.24 17.18
CA ASP A 43 19.36 21.37 16.73
C ASP A 43 20.05 21.10 15.38
N SER A 44 20.25 19.83 15.03
CA SER A 44 20.85 19.40 13.77
C SER A 44 19.84 19.24 12.63
N TYR A 45 18.53 19.34 12.89
CA TYR A 45 17.49 19.06 11.90
C TYR A 45 17.65 19.90 10.64
N LYS A 46 17.88 21.21 10.79
CA LYS A 46 18.04 22.12 9.64
C LYS A 46 19.25 21.75 8.78
N THR A 47 20.35 21.33 9.42
CA THR A 47 21.60 20.97 8.75
C THR A 47 21.45 19.69 7.94
N ILE A 48 20.79 18.68 8.51
CA ILE A 48 20.71 17.36 7.86
C ILE A 48 19.42 17.12 7.06
N LYS A 49 18.45 18.04 7.14
CA LYS A 49 17.15 17.94 6.44
C LYS A 49 17.30 17.53 4.99
N LEU A 50 18.16 18.23 4.24
CA LEU A 50 18.32 17.98 2.81
C LEU A 50 18.87 16.57 2.54
N ILE A 51 19.82 16.12 3.36
CA ILE A 51 20.41 14.77 3.27
C ILE A 51 19.32 13.72 3.51
N VAL A 52 18.51 13.90 4.56
CA VAL A 52 17.42 12.94 4.87
C VAL A 52 16.38 12.89 3.76
N VAL A 53 15.94 14.04 3.22
CA VAL A 53 14.98 14.09 2.12
C VAL A 53 15.52 13.39 0.87
N ASP A 54 16.80 13.61 0.54
CA ASP A 54 17.46 12.97 -0.60
C ASP A 54 17.53 11.45 -0.45
N HIS A 55 17.94 10.97 0.72
CA HIS A 55 17.98 9.53 1.00
C HIS A 55 16.59 8.89 0.95
N LEU A 56 15.55 9.53 1.52
CA LEU A 56 14.19 9.02 1.48
C LEU A 56 13.62 8.99 0.05
N THR A 57 13.95 10.00 -0.77
CA THR A 57 13.58 10.03 -2.19
C THR A 57 14.23 8.88 -2.95
N THR A 58 15.54 8.71 -2.79
CA THR A 58 16.28 7.59 -3.38
C THR A 58 15.70 6.25 -2.93
N LEU A 59 15.40 6.08 -1.65
CA LEU A 59 14.84 4.84 -1.13
C LEU A 59 13.46 4.53 -1.71
N GLU A 60 12.60 5.54 -1.84
CA GLU A 60 11.28 5.40 -2.48
C GLU A 60 11.40 4.94 -3.94
N GLU A 61 12.31 5.54 -4.71
CA GLU A 61 12.60 5.16 -6.10
C GLU A 61 13.12 3.72 -6.20
N ARG A 62 14.04 3.33 -5.30
CA ARG A 62 14.59 1.97 -5.28
C ARG A 62 13.53 0.92 -4.95
N ILE A 63 12.57 1.23 -4.07
CA ILE A 63 11.45 0.32 -3.81
C ILE A 63 10.63 0.09 -5.08
N ILE A 64 10.33 1.14 -5.83
CA ILE A 64 9.58 1.02 -7.10
C ILE A 64 10.39 0.22 -8.13
N HIS A 65 11.70 0.47 -8.21
CA HIS A 65 12.59 -0.20 -9.15
C HIS A 65 12.73 -1.70 -8.88
N TYR A 66 12.98 -2.10 -7.63
CA TYR A 66 13.18 -3.50 -7.26
C TYR A 66 11.86 -4.27 -7.09
N PHE A 67 10.75 -3.57 -6.81
CA PHE A 67 9.43 -4.17 -6.64
C PHE A 67 8.38 -3.49 -7.54
N PRO A 68 8.46 -3.67 -8.86
CA PRO A 68 7.54 -3.02 -9.80
C PRO A 68 6.10 -3.58 -9.74
N LYS A 69 5.92 -4.79 -9.18
CA LYS A 69 4.64 -5.49 -9.08
C LYS A 69 4.12 -5.56 -7.63
N LEU A 70 4.10 -4.41 -6.94
CA LEU A 70 3.53 -4.32 -5.59
C LEU A 70 2.00 -4.25 -5.57
N ASP A 71 1.35 -4.10 -6.73
CA ASP A 71 -0.10 -4.20 -6.82
C ASP A 71 -0.55 -5.66 -6.87
N ILE A 72 -1.04 -6.13 -5.72
CA ILE A 72 -1.57 -7.48 -5.52
C ILE A 72 -3.07 -7.48 -5.25
N LYS A 73 -3.79 -6.38 -5.55
CA LYS A 73 -5.24 -6.27 -5.32
C LYS A 73 -6.03 -7.41 -5.99
N LYS A 74 -5.54 -7.90 -7.12
CA LYS A 74 -6.10 -9.08 -7.81
C LYS A 74 -6.12 -10.35 -6.96
N PHE A 75 -5.37 -10.40 -5.87
CA PHE A 75 -5.31 -11.50 -4.92
C PHE A 75 -6.01 -11.19 -3.59
N ASP A 76 -6.74 -10.07 -3.47
CA ASP A 76 -7.43 -9.70 -2.23
C ASP A 76 -8.51 -10.73 -1.85
N TRP A 77 -9.10 -11.42 -2.83
CA TRP A 77 -10.02 -12.54 -2.61
C TRP A 77 -9.39 -13.69 -1.80
N VAL A 78 -8.06 -13.87 -1.86
CA VAL A 78 -7.34 -14.89 -1.09
C VAL A 78 -7.31 -14.53 0.40
N ARG A 79 -7.32 -13.24 0.73
CA ARG A 79 -7.30 -12.73 2.11
C ARG A 79 -8.69 -12.63 2.71
N ASN A 80 -9.66 -12.25 1.89
CA ASN A 80 -11.06 -12.22 2.28
C ASN A 80 -11.90 -12.66 1.07
N PRO A 81 -12.36 -13.92 1.05
CA PRO A 81 -13.16 -14.48 -0.04
C PRO A 81 -14.50 -13.76 -0.27
N PHE A 82 -14.98 -13.03 0.73
CA PHE A 82 -16.21 -12.26 0.67
C PHE A 82 -15.97 -10.78 0.34
N LEU A 83 -14.73 -10.36 0.06
CA LEU A 83 -14.45 -9.10 -0.64
C LEU A 83 -14.88 -9.26 -2.11
N ILE A 84 -16.19 -9.36 -2.31
CA ILE A 84 -16.79 -9.06 -3.60
C ILE A 84 -16.64 -7.55 -3.74
N THR A 85 -15.65 -7.08 -4.50
CA THR A 85 -15.71 -5.71 -5.03
C THR A 85 -17.01 -5.63 -5.81
N TYR A 86 -17.99 -4.89 -5.29
CA TYR A 86 -19.35 -4.66 -5.83
C TYR A 86 -19.37 -3.96 -7.21
N THR A 87 -18.37 -4.20 -8.04
CA THR A 87 -18.19 -3.50 -9.32
C THR A 87 -18.05 -4.44 -10.52
N SER A 88 -18.15 -5.78 -10.37
CA SER A 88 -18.09 -6.68 -11.55
C SER A 88 -18.58 -8.12 -11.33
N VAL A 89 -19.48 -8.39 -10.38
CA VAL A 89 -20.16 -9.70 -10.32
C VAL A 89 -21.63 -9.36 -10.17
N PHE A 90 -22.35 -9.25 -11.26
CA PHE A 90 -22.43 -10.29 -12.26
C PHE A 90 -22.41 -9.72 -13.69
N ASP A 91 -21.74 -10.40 -14.63
CA ASP A 91 -22.13 -10.33 -16.05
C ASP A 91 -23.48 -11.06 -16.20
N LEU A 92 -24.53 -10.55 -15.56
CA LEU A 92 -25.89 -11.06 -15.79
C LEU A 92 -26.24 -10.70 -17.22
N THR A 93 -26.69 -11.70 -17.96
CA THR A 93 -27.47 -11.43 -19.15
C THR A 93 -28.74 -10.69 -18.76
N LEU A 94 -29.30 -9.90 -19.68
CA LEU A 94 -30.57 -9.17 -19.45
C LEU A 94 -31.67 -10.07 -18.85
N ASN A 95 -31.73 -11.34 -19.28
CA ASN A 95 -32.70 -12.29 -18.77
C ASN A 95 -32.50 -12.62 -17.27
N GLU A 96 -31.25 -12.73 -16.82
CA GLU A 96 -30.95 -13.04 -15.42
C GLU A 96 -31.16 -11.82 -14.52
N GLU A 97 -31.00 -10.59 -15.04
CA GLU A 97 -31.36 -9.35 -14.32
C GLU A 97 -32.88 -9.21 -14.13
N GLU A 98 -33.67 -9.55 -15.14
CA GLU A 98 -35.14 -9.53 -15.07
C GLU A 98 -35.69 -10.55 -14.07
N GLU A 99 -35.13 -11.77 -14.05
CA GLU A 99 -35.55 -12.82 -13.10
C GLU A 99 -35.27 -12.40 -11.65
N LEU A 100 -34.06 -11.90 -11.34
CA LEU A 100 -33.73 -11.42 -10.00
C LEU A 100 -34.63 -10.28 -9.54
N SER A 101 -34.99 -9.37 -10.45
CA SER A 101 -35.92 -8.28 -10.17
C SER A 101 -37.30 -8.80 -9.78
N HIS A 102 -37.78 -9.86 -10.42
CA HIS A 102 -39.07 -10.48 -10.12
C HIS A 102 -39.10 -11.16 -8.74
N PHE A 103 -37.98 -11.76 -8.30
CA PHE A 103 -37.87 -12.38 -6.97
C PHE A 103 -37.76 -11.38 -5.82
N ALA A 104 -37.34 -10.13 -6.07
CA ALA A 104 -37.17 -9.11 -5.03
C ALA A 104 -38.48 -8.46 -4.57
N PHE A 105 -39.59 -8.67 -5.27
CA PHE A 105 -40.90 -8.05 -5.00
C PHE A 105 -42.01 -9.04 -4.57
N GLN A 106 -41.63 -10.25 -4.13
CA GLN A 106 -42.54 -11.24 -3.55
C GLN A 106 -42.34 -11.36 -2.04
#